data_AF-A0A2T0I3K1-F1
#
_entry.id   AF-A0A2T0I3K1-F1
#
_cell.length_a   1.000
_cell.length_b   1.000
_cell.length_c   1.000
_cell.angle_alpha   90.00
_cell.angle_beta   90.00
_cell.angle_gamma   90.00
#
_symmetry.space_group_name_H-M   'P 1'
#
loop_
_entity.id
_entity.type
_entity.pdbx_description
1 polymer ?
#
loop_
_entity_poly.entity_id
_entity_poly.type
_entity_poly.pdbx_seq_one_letter_code
_entity_poly.pdbx_strand_id
1 'polypeptide(L)'
;MHSWKKITLVNALEKHLPGDDVDCVFDGWTATIWITSGVDKSSFTTTGIDLAKIEDREGILDLANEIAFEVGMTRERAADSVR
;
A
#
# COMPACT_ATOMS: atom_id res chain seq x y z
N MET A 1 6.03 -5.84 -21.30
CA MET A 1 6.91 -4.73 -20.85
C MET A 1 6.14 -3.88 -19.83
N HIS A 2 5.93 -4.41 -18.61
CA HIS A 2 4.92 -3.88 -17.69
C HIS A 2 5.21 -4.15 -16.19
N SER A 3 6.35 -4.76 -15.88
CA SER A 3 6.82 -4.98 -14.50
C SER A 3 7.07 -3.68 -13.74
N TRP A 4 7.32 -2.57 -14.46
CA TRP A 4 7.66 -1.29 -13.86
C TRP A 4 6.55 -0.75 -12.95
N LYS A 5 5.26 -0.97 -13.24
CA LYS A 5 4.15 -0.53 -12.37
C LYS A 5 4.18 -1.24 -11.03
N LYS A 6 4.36 -2.57 -11.05
CA LYS A 6 4.47 -3.40 -9.83
C LYS A 6 5.66 -2.99 -8.98
N ILE A 7 6.83 -2.87 -9.62
CA ILE A 7 8.08 -2.47 -8.93
C ILE A 7 7.94 -1.04 -8.37
N THR A 8 7.37 -0.11 -9.13
CA THR A 8 7.18 1.27 -8.67
C THR A 8 6.24 1.32 -7.48
N LEU A 9 5.14 0.57 -7.51
CA LEU A 9 4.18 0.51 -6.40
C LEU A 9 4.83 -0.03 -5.13
N VAL A 10 5.53 -1.17 -5.20
CA VAL A 10 6.23 -1.76 -4.04
C VAL A 10 7.24 -0.78 -3.47
N ASN A 11 8.14 -0.25 -4.31
CA ASN A 11 9.18 0.69 -3.86
C ASN A 11 8.58 1.97 -3.25
N ALA A 12 7.46 2.46 -3.78
CA ALA A 12 6.79 3.63 -3.26
C ALA A 12 6.18 3.34 -1.88
N LEU A 13 5.48 2.21 -1.72
CA LEU A 13 4.90 1.81 -0.43
C LEU A 13 5.97 1.63 0.64
N GLU A 14 7.05 0.90 0.35
CA GLU A 14 8.18 0.71 1.27
C GLU A 14 8.81 2.05 1.70
N LYS A 15 8.87 3.01 0.76
CA LYS A 15 9.38 4.36 1.06
C LYS A 15 8.42 5.18 1.92
N HIS A 16 7.11 5.07 1.67
CA HIS A 16 6.09 5.84 2.39
C HIS A 16 5.80 5.28 3.78
N LEU A 17 6.08 4.00 4.02
CA LEU A 17 5.76 3.28 5.25
C LEU A 17 7.02 2.68 5.89
N PRO A 18 7.99 3.52 6.29
CA PRO A 18 9.25 3.04 6.83
C PRO A 18 9.02 2.30 8.16
N GLY A 19 9.54 1.07 8.24
CA GLY A 19 9.44 0.23 9.43
C GLY A 19 8.18 -0.64 9.49
N ASP A 20 7.29 -0.54 8.50
CA ASP A 20 6.18 -1.46 8.32
C ASP A 20 6.56 -2.58 7.35
N ASP A 21 5.93 -3.74 7.54
CA ASP A 21 6.10 -4.88 6.63
C ASP A 21 5.06 -4.78 5.51
N VAL A 22 5.52 -4.69 4.27
CA VAL A 22 4.69 -4.51 3.07
C VAL A 22 4.78 -5.76 2.22
N ASP A 23 3.68 -6.51 2.11
CA ASP A 23 3.55 -7.66 1.22
C ASP A 23 2.61 -7.34 0.07
N CYS A 24 3.08 -7.55 -1.15
CA CYS A 24 2.32 -7.29 -2.38
C CYS A 24 2.26 -8.58 -3.22
N VAL A 25 1.06 -9.17 -3.32
CA VAL A 25 0.81 -10.30 -4.22
C VAL A 25 0.14 -9.78 -5.49
N PHE A 26 0.67 -10.21 -6.64
CA PHE A 26 0.15 -9.82 -7.95
C PHE A 26 -0.34 -11.05 -8.71
N ASP A 27 -1.63 -11.05 -9.04
CA ASP A 27 -2.22 -12.02 -9.98
C ASP A 27 -2.53 -11.30 -11.30
N GLY A 28 -1.67 -11.52 -12.31
CA GLY A 28 -1.69 -10.75 -13.54
C GLY A 28 -1.46 -9.25 -13.29
N TRP A 29 -2.52 -8.45 -13.42
CA TRP A 29 -2.53 -7.01 -13.16
C TRP A 29 -3.21 -6.60 -11.85
N THR A 30 -3.88 -7.56 -11.21
CA THR A 30 -4.56 -7.34 -9.94
C THR A 30 -3.54 -7.40 -8.82
N ALA A 31 -3.46 -6.35 -8.02
CA ALA A 31 -2.64 -6.29 -6.82
C ALA A 31 -3.49 -6.48 -5.57
N THR A 32 -2.94 -7.26 -4.64
CA THR A 32 -3.37 -7.33 -3.25
C THR A 32 -2.21 -6.94 -2.37
N ILE A 33 -2.46 -6.05 -1.41
CA ILE A 33 -1.44 -5.41 -0.60
C ILE A 33 -1.82 -5.59 0.86
N TRP A 34 -0.91 -6.17 1.63
CA TRP A 34 -0.99 -6.31 3.07
C TRP A 34 0.12 -5.49 3.71
N ILE A 35 -0.24 -4.75 4.75
CA ILE A 35 0.68 -3.88 5.46
C ILE A 35 0.52 -4.18 6.93
N THR A 36 1.58 -4.66 7.57
CA THR A 36 1.59 -4.91 9.01
C THR A 36 2.48 -3.88 9.68
N SER A 37 1.93 -3.13 10.63
CA SER A 37 2.73 -2.12 11.30
C SER A 37 3.80 -2.75 12.18
N GLY A 38 5.03 -2.25 12.04
CA GLY A 38 6.13 -2.64 12.91
C GLY A 38 5.95 -2.20 14.36
N VAL A 39 5.15 -1.14 14.59
CA VAL A 39 5.04 -0.44 15.88
C VAL A 39 3.95 -1.06 16.77
N ASP A 40 2.72 -1.14 16.28
CA ASP A 40 1.54 -1.52 17.07
C ASP A 40 0.91 -2.85 16.63
N LYS A 41 1.52 -3.53 15.64
CA LYS A 41 1.02 -4.78 15.04
C LYS A 41 -0.38 -4.66 14.42
N SER A 42 -0.88 -3.44 14.19
CA SER A 42 -2.07 -3.21 13.37
C SER A 42 -1.82 -3.69 11.94
N SER A 43 -2.89 -4.09 11.25
CA SER A 43 -2.79 -4.52 9.86
C SER A 43 -3.77 -3.74 8.99
N PHE A 44 -3.32 -3.43 7.79
CA PHE A 44 -4.12 -2.87 6.71
C PHE A 44 -4.07 -3.83 5.52
N THR A 45 -5.18 -3.95 4.81
CA THR A 45 -5.26 -4.79 3.62
C THR A 45 -6.14 -4.13 2.58
N THR A 46 -5.64 -4.06 1.36
CA THR A 46 -6.43 -3.64 0.19
C THR A 46 -6.26 -4.66 -0.94
N THR A 47 -7.34 -4.95 -1.65
CA THR A 47 -7.41 -6.04 -2.63
C THR A 47 -8.06 -5.54 -3.92
N GLY A 48 -7.83 -6.23 -5.04
CA GLY A 48 -8.55 -5.97 -6.28
C GLY A 48 -8.08 -4.72 -7.06
N ILE A 49 -6.89 -4.21 -6.75
CA ILE A 49 -6.34 -3.04 -7.45
C ILE A 49 -5.89 -3.46 -8.85
N ASP A 50 -6.57 -2.97 -9.89
CA ASP A 50 -6.23 -3.27 -11.28
C ASP A 50 -5.20 -2.27 -11.82
N LEU A 51 -3.93 -2.67 -11.82
CA LEU A 51 -2.82 -1.84 -12.31
C LEU A 51 -2.82 -1.65 -13.83
N ALA A 52 -3.63 -2.41 -14.58
CA ALA A 52 -3.76 -2.19 -16.01
C ALA A 52 -4.45 -0.86 -16.32
N LYS A 53 -5.34 -0.40 -15.43
CA LYS A 53 -6.13 0.84 -15.59
C LYS A 53 -5.36 2.13 -15.25
N ILE A 54 -4.20 2.01 -14.63
CA ILE A 54 -3.38 3.17 -14.24
C ILE A 54 -2.40 3.46 -15.37
N GLU A 55 -2.56 4.56 -16.09
CA GLU A 55 -1.86 4.76 -17.37
C GLU A 55 -0.35 4.97 -17.21
N ASP A 56 0.05 5.76 -16.22
CA ASP A 56 1.42 6.26 -16.08
C ASP A 56 1.99 6.07 -14.67
N ARG A 57 3.19 6.63 -14.48
CA ARG A 57 3.94 6.51 -13.23
C ARG A 57 3.37 7.37 -12.12
N GLU A 58 2.85 8.55 -12.44
CA GLU A 58 2.25 9.43 -11.44
C GLU A 58 1.04 8.76 -10.81
N GLY A 59 0.16 8.15 -11.59
CA GLY A 59 -0.99 7.42 -11.06
C GLY A 59 -0.61 6.24 -10.13
N ILE A 60 0.54 5.59 -10.36
CA ILE A 60 1.04 4.54 -9.45
C ILE A 60 1.55 5.13 -8.13
N LEU A 61 2.19 6.30 -8.19
CA LEU A 61 2.66 7.00 -7.00
C LEU A 61 1.51 7.58 -6.19
N ASP A 62 0.48 8.11 -6.85
CA ASP A 62 -0.74 8.60 -6.20
C ASP A 62 -1.47 7.46 -5.49
N LEU A 63 -1.62 6.31 -6.13
CA LEU A 63 -2.14 5.10 -5.49
C LEU A 63 -1.33 4.74 -4.22
N ALA A 64 0.01 4.78 -4.29
CA ALA A 64 0.85 4.46 -3.14
C ALA A 64 0.68 5.48 -2.00
N ASN A 65 0.54 6.77 -2.32
CA ASN A 65 0.27 7.83 -1.36
C ASN A 65 -1.09 7.65 -0.68
N GLU A 66 -2.14 7.32 -1.45
CA GLU A 66 -3.48 7.06 -0.92
C GLU A 66 -3.47 5.87 0.04
N ILE A 67 -2.81 4.78 -0.32
CA ILE A 67 -2.68 3.61 0.56
C ILE A 67 -1.93 3.98 1.85
N ALA A 68 -0.81 4.68 1.75
CA ALA A 68 -0.05 5.10 2.93
C ALA A 68 -0.85 6.04 3.84
N PHE A 69 -1.66 6.93 3.25
CA PHE A 69 -2.56 7.80 3.99
C PHE A 69 -3.61 6.99 4.77
N GLU A 70 -4.29 6.05 4.12
CA GLU A 70 -5.30 5.18 4.76
C GLU A 70 -4.70 4.32 5.89
N VAL A 71 -3.47 3.83 5.70
CA VAL A 71 -2.71 3.13 6.75
C VAL A 71 -2.49 4.06 7.97
N GLY A 72 -2.09 5.31 7.74
CA GLY A 72 -1.92 6.31 8.79
C GLY A 72 -3.22 6.57 9.56
N MET A 73 -4.32 6.79 8.83
CA MET A 73 -5.65 6.99 9.42
C MET A 73 -6.12 5.79 10.24
N THR A 74 -5.80 4.57 9.80
CA THR A 74 -6.13 3.33 10.52
C THR A 74 -5.45 3.28 11.89
N ARG A 75 -4.19 3.74 11.99
CA ARG A 75 -3.44 3.82 13.25
C ARG A 75 -4.02 4.85 14.21
N GLU A 76 -4.35 6.03 13.71
CA GLU A 76 -4.95 7.10 14.52
C GLU A 76 -6.27 6.64 15.17
N ARG A 77 -7.14 5.99 14.39
CA ARG A 77 -8.39 5.42 14.91
C ARG A 77 -8.17 4.33 15.96
N ALA A 78 -7.15 3.48 15.75
CA ALA A 78 -6.79 2.46 16.72
C ALA A 78 -6.29 3.07 18.04
N ALA A 79 -5.50 4.14 17.97
CA ALA A 79 -5.00 4.87 19.14
C ALA A 79 -6.13 5.58 19.93
N ASP A 80 -7.11 6.17 19.23
CA ASP A 80 -8.25 6.83 19.86
C ASP A 80 -9.22 5.85 20.55
N SER A 81 -9.28 4.60 20.09
CA SER A 81 -10.14 3.56 20.68
C SER A 81 -9.66 3.01 22.03
N VAL A 82 -8.46 3.41 22.48
CA VAL A 82 -7.83 2.95 23.74
C VAL A 82 -7.94 4.02 24.86
N ARG A 83 -8.48 5.21 24.56
CA ARG A 83 -8.76 6.27 25.55
C ARG A 83 -10.15 6.16 26.14
#